data_AF-A0A7Y4RKG6-F1
#
_entry.id   AF-A0A7Y4RKG6-F1
#
_cell.length_a   1.000
_cell.length_b   1.000
_cell.length_c   1.000
_cell.angle_alpha   90.00
_cell.angle_beta   90.00
_cell.angle_gamma   90.00
#
_symmetry.space_group_name_H-M   'P 1'
#
loop_
_entity.id
_entity.type
_entity.pdbx_description
1 polymer ?
#
loop_
_entity_poly.entity_id
_entity_poly.type
_entity_poly.pdbx_seq_one_letter_code
_entity_poly.pdbx_strand_id
1 'polypeptide(L)'
;DLYETHNVTAEARFDIAGMEVQPPEAILEPLTRGQSATFFWSIRPQEPGTYRGTVWLHLNFVDKSTGEESRIAVSAQIVEIEAVDFFGLSVNVARTSGVLGSIVGGVVGFPFIEDIIKFIFKRRRKG
;
A
#
# COMPACT_ATOMS: atom_id res chain seq x y z
N ASP A 1 -3.97 -20.69 -37.68
CA ASP A 1 -3.67 -19.53 -36.82
C ASP A 1 -3.69 -19.97 -35.34
N LEU A 2 -2.86 -19.41 -34.45
CA LEU A 2 -2.57 -20.01 -33.12
C LEU A 2 -3.83 -20.25 -32.28
N TYR A 3 -4.73 -19.27 -32.23
CA TYR A 3 -5.97 -19.34 -31.45
C TYR A 3 -7.01 -20.29 -32.04
N GLU A 4 -6.83 -20.77 -33.28
CA GLU A 4 -7.71 -21.78 -33.87
C GLU A 4 -7.39 -23.16 -33.28
N THR A 5 -6.10 -23.47 -33.14
CA THR A 5 -5.61 -24.79 -32.71
C THR A 5 -5.38 -24.89 -31.20
N HIS A 6 -5.12 -23.76 -30.52
CA HIS A 6 -4.81 -23.76 -29.09
C HIS A 6 -5.77 -22.88 -28.29
N ASN A 7 -6.04 -23.30 -27.05
CA ASN A 7 -6.49 -22.41 -26.00
C ASN A 7 -5.28 -21.73 -25.38
N VAL A 8 -5.32 -20.41 -25.27
CA VAL A 8 -4.21 -19.62 -24.72
C VAL A 8 -4.65 -18.98 -23.41
N THR A 9 -3.88 -19.20 -22.35
CA THR A 9 -4.13 -18.64 -21.03
C THR A 9 -2.90 -17.88 -20.57
N ALA A 10 -3.09 -16.64 -20.12
CA ALA A 10 -2.05 -15.87 -19.47
C ALA A 10 -2.03 -16.23 -17.97
N GLU A 11 -0.85 -16.59 -17.47
CA GLU A 11 -0.62 -16.92 -16.06
C GLU A 11 0.30 -15.88 -15.46
N ALA A 12 -0.18 -15.18 -14.44
CA ALA A 12 0.63 -14.21 -13.73
C ALA A 12 0.81 -14.61 -12.27
N ARG A 13 2.03 -14.46 -11.76
CA ARG A 13 2.35 -14.71 -10.35
C ARG A 13 3.19 -13.58 -9.80
N PHE A 14 2.83 -13.08 -8.63
CA PHE A 14 3.64 -12.13 -7.90
C PHE A 14 4.40 -12.83 -6.77
N ASP A 15 5.72 -12.84 -6.87
CA ASP A 15 6.61 -13.40 -5.86
C ASP A 15 7.36 -12.27 -5.13
N ILE A 16 7.11 -12.12 -3.84
CA ILE A 16 7.73 -11.10 -3.00
C ILE A 16 7.86 -11.62 -1.57
N ALA A 17 9.05 -11.49 -1.00
CA ALA A 17 9.32 -11.92 0.36
C ALA A 17 8.89 -10.84 1.38
N GLY A 18 8.47 -11.25 2.57
CA GLY A 18 8.17 -10.34 3.69
C GLY A 18 6.85 -9.55 3.55
N MET A 19 6.03 -9.85 2.54
CA MET A 19 4.68 -9.31 2.39
C MET A 19 3.67 -10.45 2.30
N GLU A 20 2.48 -10.23 2.83
CA GLU A 20 1.32 -11.07 2.50
C GLU A 20 0.79 -10.68 1.12
N VAL A 21 0.53 -11.66 0.27
CA VAL A 21 0.01 -11.47 -1.09
C VAL A 21 -1.27 -12.29 -1.25
N GLN A 22 -2.30 -11.68 -1.83
CA GLN A 22 -3.58 -12.33 -2.12
C GLN A 22 -4.03 -12.03 -3.56
N PRO A 23 -4.35 -13.07 -4.36
CA PRO A 23 -4.16 -14.49 -4.05
C PRO A 23 -2.66 -14.88 -3.96
N PRO A 24 -2.29 -15.88 -3.15
CA PRO A 24 -0.90 -16.33 -3.03
C PRO A 24 -0.42 -17.18 -4.22
N GLU A 25 -1.35 -17.80 -4.94
CA GLU A 25 -1.08 -18.58 -6.15
C GLU A 25 -1.01 -17.73 -7.44
N ALA A 26 -0.74 -18.40 -8.56
CA ALA A 26 -0.80 -17.77 -9.87
C ALA A 26 -2.26 -17.52 -10.28
N ILE A 27 -2.50 -16.36 -10.88
CA ILE A 27 -3.79 -15.99 -11.48
C ILE A 27 -3.77 -16.40 -12.95
N LEU A 28 -4.82 -17.09 -13.38
CA LEU A 28 -4.98 -17.57 -14.75
C LEU A 28 -6.12 -16.81 -15.43
N GLU A 29 -5.82 -16.17 -16.56
CA GLU A 29 -6.80 -15.43 -17.35
C GLU A 29 -6.77 -15.90 -18.81
N PRO A 30 -7.93 -16.28 -19.40
CA PRO A 30 -8.00 -16.59 -20.82
C PRO A 30 -7.51 -15.41 -21.66
N LEU A 31 -6.51 -15.64 -22.49
CA LEU A 31 -6.02 -14.61 -23.40
C LEU A 31 -6.79 -14.75 -24.71
N THR A 32 -7.60 -13.75 -25.05
CA THR A 32 -8.27 -13.70 -26.36
C THR A 32 -7.47 -12.80 -27.29
N ARG A 33 -7.47 -13.11 -28.59
CA ARG A 33 -6.77 -12.29 -29.57
C ARG A 33 -7.19 -10.81 -29.48
N GLY A 34 -6.18 -9.94 -29.40
CA GLY A 34 -6.37 -8.49 -29.40
C GLY A 34 -7.02 -7.96 -28.12
N GLN A 35 -7.21 -8.80 -27.10
CA GLN A 35 -7.66 -8.39 -25.77
C GLN A 35 -6.45 -8.36 -24.82
N SER A 36 -6.54 -7.48 -23.82
CA SER A 36 -5.54 -7.39 -22.76
C SER A 36 -5.98 -8.21 -21.55
N ALA A 37 -5.05 -8.95 -20.95
CA ALA A 37 -5.24 -9.56 -19.63
C ALA A 37 -4.78 -8.57 -18.55
N THR A 38 -5.52 -8.47 -17.45
CA THR A 38 -5.19 -7.60 -16.31
C THR A 38 -5.22 -8.44 -15.04
N PHE A 39 -4.20 -8.29 -14.20
CA PHE A 39 -4.03 -9.07 -12.98
C PHE A 39 -3.97 -8.14 -11.78
N PHE A 40 -4.56 -8.57 -10.67
CA PHE A 40 -4.63 -7.80 -9.44
C PHE A 40 -4.17 -8.63 -8.24
N TRP A 41 -3.34 -8.04 -7.40
CA TRP A 41 -2.98 -8.60 -6.11
C TRP A 41 -3.26 -7.57 -5.02
N SER A 42 -3.79 -8.05 -3.90
CA SER A 42 -3.76 -7.31 -2.64
C SER A 42 -2.49 -7.67 -1.90
N ILE A 43 -1.75 -6.66 -1.44
CA ILE A 43 -0.49 -6.85 -0.73
C ILE A 43 -0.50 -6.15 0.62
N ARG A 44 0.11 -6.76 1.62
CA ARG A 44 0.22 -6.19 2.97
C ARG A 44 1.63 -6.39 3.53
N PRO A 45 2.39 -5.31 3.75
CA PRO A 45 3.68 -5.39 4.44
C PRO A 45 3.48 -5.75 5.92
N GLN A 46 4.40 -6.52 6.48
CA GLN A 46 4.41 -6.85 7.90
C GLN A 46 5.13 -5.77 8.73
N GLU A 47 6.15 -5.13 8.16
CA GLU A 47 6.95 -4.08 8.80
C GLU A 47 7.21 -2.96 7.79
N PRO A 48 7.54 -1.73 8.24
CA PRO A 48 8.04 -0.69 7.34
C PRO A 48 9.38 -1.10 6.72
N GLY A 49 9.57 -0.78 5.43
CA GLY A 49 10.82 -1.08 4.73
C GLY A 49 10.65 -1.20 3.22
N THR A 50 11.76 -1.46 2.54
CA THR A 50 11.80 -1.69 1.09
C THR A 50 11.76 -3.18 0.79
N TYR A 51 10.78 -3.57 -0.02
CA TYR A 51 10.59 -4.95 -0.46
C TYR A 51 10.86 -5.04 -1.95
N ARG A 52 11.53 -6.11 -2.37
CA ARG A 52 11.79 -6.40 -3.77
C ARG A 52 11.18 -7.73 -4.15
N GLY A 53 10.39 -7.71 -5.22
CA GLY A 53 9.71 -8.88 -5.75
C GLY A 53 9.86 -8.99 -7.26
N THR A 54 9.25 -10.03 -7.82
CA THR A 54 9.19 -10.29 -9.25
C THR A 54 7.77 -10.66 -9.65
N VAL A 55 7.23 -9.96 -10.65
CA VAL A 55 6.00 -10.34 -11.33
C VAL A 55 6.38 -11.20 -12.53
N TRP A 56 6.00 -12.46 -12.48
CA TRP A 56 6.20 -13.42 -13.56
C TRP A 56 4.97 -13.48 -14.45
N LEU A 57 5.18 -13.48 -15.76
CA LEU A 57 4.15 -13.73 -16.76
C LEU A 57 4.55 -14.95 -17.59
N HIS A 58 3.66 -15.94 -17.61
CA HIS A 58 3.75 -17.11 -18.46
C HIS A 58 2.56 -17.15 -19.40
N LEU A 59 2.75 -17.75 -20.58
CA LEU A 59 1.67 -18.14 -21.46
C LEU A 59 1.57 -19.66 -21.46
N ASN A 60 0.36 -20.15 -21.22
CA ASN A 60 0.00 -21.55 -21.30
C ASN A 60 -0.78 -21.79 -22.59
N PHE A 61 -0.35 -22.78 -23.35
CA PHE A 61 -0.98 -23.21 -24.59
C PHE A 61 -1.47 -24.63 -24.40
N VAL A 62 -2.74 -24.87 -24.72
CA VAL A 62 -3.32 -26.21 -24.71
C VAL A 62 -3.86 -26.51 -26.09
N ASP A 63 -3.30 -27.51 -26.77
CA ASP A 63 -3.79 -27.96 -28.07
C ASP A 63 -5.22 -28.51 -27.92
N LYS A 64 -6.15 -28.01 -28.74
CA LYS A 64 -7.58 -28.36 -28.63
C LYS A 64 -7.89 -29.78 -29.11
N SER A 65 -7.02 -30.40 -29.91
CA SER A 65 -7.21 -31.71 -30.51
C SER A 65 -6.51 -32.81 -29.71
N THR A 66 -5.29 -32.56 -29.24
CA THR A 66 -4.48 -33.55 -28.51
C THR A 66 -4.52 -33.34 -27.00
N GLY A 67 -4.84 -32.13 -26.53
CA GLY A 67 -4.72 -31.75 -25.12
C GLY A 67 -3.29 -31.52 -24.66
N GLU A 68 -2.31 -31.50 -25.58
CA GLU A 68 -0.92 -31.24 -25.24
C GLU A 68 -0.75 -29.83 -24.66
N GLU A 69 -0.04 -29.73 -23.54
CA GLU A 69 0.19 -28.48 -22.83
C GLU A 69 1.63 -27.97 -23.02
N SER A 70 1.76 -26.67 -23.24
CA SER A 70 3.05 -25.98 -23.29
C SER A 70 2.99 -24.71 -22.45
N ARG A 71 4.02 -24.48 -21.62
CA ARG A 71 4.13 -23.33 -20.73
C ARG A 71 5.41 -22.56 -21.02
N ILE A 72 5.30 -21.28 -21.31
CA ILE A 72 6.42 -20.43 -21.72
C ILE A 72 6.48 -19.19 -20.84
N ALA A 73 7.63 -18.91 -20.23
CA ALA A 73 7.88 -17.64 -19.54
C ALA A 73 8.11 -16.53 -20.57
N VAL A 74 7.29 -15.48 -20.53
CA VAL A 74 7.36 -14.36 -21.49
C VAL A 74 7.80 -13.06 -20.85
N SER A 75 7.67 -12.93 -19.52
CA SER A 75 8.19 -11.76 -18.79
C SER A 75 8.52 -12.08 -17.34
N ALA A 76 9.50 -11.36 -16.82
CA ALA A 76 9.88 -11.34 -15.41
C ALA A 76 10.20 -9.89 -15.02
N GLN A 77 9.26 -9.22 -14.39
CA GLN A 77 9.37 -7.80 -14.05
C GLN A 77 9.75 -7.65 -12.58
N ILE A 78 10.89 -7.02 -12.32
CA ILE A 78 11.30 -6.70 -10.96
C ILE A 78 10.47 -5.51 -10.49
N VAL A 79 9.87 -5.64 -9.31
CA VAL A 79 9.12 -4.56 -8.66
C VAL A 79 9.74 -4.28 -7.30
N GLU A 80 9.81 -2.99 -6.96
CA GLU A 80 10.25 -2.52 -5.65
C GLU A 80 9.09 -1.75 -5.01
N ILE A 81 8.79 -2.09 -3.75
CA ILE A 81 7.70 -1.49 -2.99
C ILE A 81 8.28 -0.97 -1.68
N GLU A 82 8.06 0.31 -1.43
CA GLU A 82 8.41 0.95 -0.17
C GLU A 82 7.18 1.02 0.74
N ALA A 83 7.23 0.31 1.86
CA ALA A 83 6.24 0.40 2.92
C ALA A 83 6.68 1.44 3.93
N VAL A 84 6.01 2.60 3.94
CA VAL A 84 6.28 3.68 4.89
C VAL A 84 5.29 3.62 6.05
N ASP A 85 5.76 3.92 7.25
CA ASP A 85 4.86 4.30 8.34
C ASP A 85 4.44 5.77 8.16
N PHE A 86 3.36 6.19 8.83
CA PHE A 86 3.03 7.61 8.93
C PHE A 86 4.01 8.27 9.93
N PHE A 87 5.25 8.49 9.50
CA PHE A 87 6.26 9.33 10.15
C PHE A 87 6.51 9.02 11.64
N GLY A 88 6.64 7.75 12.04
CA GLY A 88 6.99 7.41 13.43
C GLY A 88 6.05 7.98 14.51
N LEU A 89 4.86 8.46 14.15
CA LEU A 89 3.88 9.01 15.08
C LEU A 89 3.17 7.83 15.77
N SER A 90 3.81 7.29 16.81
CA SER A 90 3.17 6.33 17.71
C SER A 90 1.80 6.85 18.13
N VAL A 91 0.83 5.96 18.33
CA VAL A 91 -0.52 6.23 18.85
C VAL A 91 -0.51 7.11 20.13
N ASN A 92 0.63 7.25 20.80
CA ASN A 92 0.84 8.17 21.92
C ASN A 92 0.94 9.66 21.53
N VAL A 93 1.42 10.03 20.33
CA VAL A 93 1.47 11.45 19.90
C VAL A 93 0.07 12.03 19.70
N ALA A 94 -0.87 11.21 19.22
CA ALA A 94 -2.28 11.57 19.16
C ALA A 94 -2.90 11.76 20.57
N ARG A 95 -2.41 11.01 21.58
CA ARG A 95 -2.87 11.13 22.97
C ARG A 95 -2.28 12.35 23.70
N THR A 96 -1.01 12.71 23.46
CA THR A 96 -0.37 13.88 24.09
C THR A 96 -0.80 15.21 23.47
N SER A 97 -1.07 15.26 22.16
CA SER A 97 -1.64 16.46 21.53
C SER A 97 -3.08 16.74 22.00
N GLY A 98 -3.87 15.70 22.29
CA GLY A 98 -5.19 15.84 22.93
C GLY A 98 -5.13 16.41 24.35
N VAL A 99 -4.13 16.03 25.16
CA VAL A 99 -3.94 16.54 26.53
C VAL A 99 -3.40 17.98 26.54
N LEU A 100 -2.46 18.32 25.67
CA LEU A 100 -1.95 19.70 25.53
C LEU A 100 -3.03 20.66 24.98
N GLY A 101 -3.85 20.21 24.04
CA GLY A 101 -4.97 20.99 23.51
C GLY A 101 -6.07 21.28 24.55
N SER A 102 -6.31 20.35 25.49
CA SER A 102 -7.30 20.56 26.56
C SER A 102 -6.79 21.46 27.70
N ILE A 103 -5.47 21.49 27.95
CA ILE A 103 -4.87 22.46 28.88
C ILE A 103 -4.93 23.89 28.31
N VAL A 104 -4.66 24.07 27.01
CA VAL A 104 -4.75 25.40 26.38
C VAL A 104 -6.20 25.84 26.17
N GLY A 105 -7.10 24.93 25.77
CA GLY A 105 -8.52 25.21 25.57
C GLY A 105 -9.29 25.52 26.86
N GLY A 106 -8.89 24.94 28.01
CA GLY A 106 -9.50 25.21 29.31
C GLY A 106 -9.11 26.56 29.92
N VAL A 107 -7.92 27.08 29.60
CA VAL A 107 -7.42 28.34 30.18
C VAL A 107 -8.02 29.58 29.51
N VAL A 108 -8.46 29.49 28.25
CA VAL A 108 -9.05 30.63 27.51
C VAL A 108 -10.49 30.97 27.96
N GLY A 109 -11.17 30.06 28.66
CA GLY A 109 -12.58 30.21 29.04
C GLY A 109 -12.86 30.79 30.43
N PHE A 110 -11.84 31.14 31.23
CA PHE A 110 -12.05 31.53 32.63
C PHE A 110 -11.74 33.03 32.92
N PRO A 111 -12.50 33.68 33.83
CA PRO A 111 -12.43 35.12 34.14
C PRO A 111 -11.11 35.64 34.76
N PHE A 112 -10.06 34.82 34.91
CA PHE A 112 -8.76 35.25 35.42
C PHE A 112 -7.78 35.74 34.33
N ILE A 113 -8.10 35.56 33.04
CA ILE A 113 -7.25 36.06 31.94
C ILE A 113 -7.11 37.59 32.00
N GLU A 114 -8.18 38.29 32.34
CA GLU A 114 -8.13 39.75 32.52
C GLU A 114 -7.09 40.15 33.57
N ASP A 115 -6.95 39.38 34.64
CA ASP A 115 -6.01 39.66 35.72
C ASP A 115 -4.55 39.40 35.32
N ILE A 116 -4.31 38.36 34.53
CA ILE A 116 -2.98 38.08 33.97
C ILE A 116 -2.57 39.19 32.99
N ILE A 117 -3.47 39.61 32.10
CA ILE A 117 -3.22 40.72 31.17
C ILE A 117 -2.97 42.03 31.94
N LYS A 118 -3.81 42.36 32.95
CA LYS A 118 -3.63 43.55 33.79
C LYS A 118 -2.29 43.53 34.54
N PHE A 119 -1.88 42.37 35.07
CA PHE A 119 -0.61 42.23 35.79
C PHE A 119 0.60 42.46 34.87
N ILE A 120 0.59 41.89 33.67
CA ILE A 120 1.66 42.08 32.67
C ILE A 120 1.74 43.54 32.23
N PHE A 121 0.60 44.19 31.95
CA PHE A 121 0.56 45.61 31.59
C PHE A 121 1.02 46.52 32.73
N LYS A 122 0.68 46.20 33.98
CA LYS A 122 1.12 46.96 35.17
C LYS A 122 2.63 46.86 35.39
N ARG A 123 3.23 45.72 35.04
CA ARG A 123 4.69 45.51 35.15
C ARG A 123 5.46 46.30 34.08
N ARG A 124 4.86 46.49 32.90
CA ARG A 124 5.47 47.26 31.80
C ARG A 124 5.41 48.79 31.97
N ARG A 125 4.57 49.29 32.89
CA ARG A 125 4.41 50.73 33.18
C ARG A 125 5.23 51.22 34.38
N LYS A 126 6.01 50.33 35.01
CA LYS A 126 6.94 50.62 36.12
C LYS A 126 8.41 50.39 35.75
N GLY A 127 8.72 50.38 34.45
CA GLY A 127 10.08 50.46 33.91
C GLY A 127 10.29 51.83 33.28
#